data_AF-A0A367HTM6-F1
#
_entry.id   AF-A0A367HTM6-F1
#
_cell.length_a   1.000
_cell.length_b   1.000
_cell.length_c   1.000
_cell.angle_alpha   90.00
_cell.angle_beta   90.00
_cell.angle_gamma   90.00
#
_symmetry.space_group_name_H-M   'P 1'
#
loop_
_entity.id
_entity.type
_entity.pdbx_description
1 polymer ?
#
loop_
_entity_poly.entity_id
_entity_poly.type
_entity_poly.pdbx_seq_one_letter_code
_entity_poly.pdbx_strand_id
1 'polypeptide(L)'
;MALRIFDTDPDAKPVKRETTSFERPAFQFRSGMQRDKKPVSLSAWRVLTDDPAIAAGIAELYGGTPEEYDATKDMNLHVLTEANAVEIVIDGSAAIEDKLILWGPVGPIHECDGQYSLLPEDKGEPCGCPELMTERKERAKKKRGPAPSINVTFRLAGLGYELGVGKMIATAWTLAEVIHEVKDALDAVDGPALCELKLEHVEYDSPKFGRVSYHKPVITVLGSYNDAIGEER
;
A
#
# COMPACT_ATOMS: atom_id res chain seq x y z
N MET A 1 1.55 44.11 13.58
CA MET A 1 0.21 44.21 12.97
C MET A 1 -0.10 42.86 12.35
N ALA A 2 -1.28 42.28 12.64
CA ALA A 2 -1.71 41.02 12.05
C ALA A 2 -2.53 41.27 10.78
N LEU A 3 -2.45 40.35 9.81
CA LEU A 3 -3.25 40.36 8.59
C LEU A 3 -4.73 40.19 8.95
N ARG A 4 -5.57 41.09 8.42
CA ARG A 4 -7.02 41.18 8.66
C ARG A 4 -7.86 40.61 7.51
N ILE A 5 -7.28 39.68 6.76
CA ILE A 5 -7.85 39.13 5.52
C ILE A 5 -9.19 38.40 5.72
N PHE A 6 -9.51 38.01 6.96
CA PHE A 6 -10.76 37.35 7.33
C PHE A 6 -11.81 38.30 7.91
N ASP A 7 -11.53 39.61 7.97
CA ASP A 7 -12.51 40.59 8.45
C ASP A 7 -13.53 40.93 7.35
N THR A 8 -13.16 40.75 6.08
CA THR A 8 -14.02 40.94 4.90
C THR A 8 -14.59 39.65 4.33
N ASP A 9 -14.04 38.50 4.74
CA ASP A 9 -14.50 37.17 4.36
C ASP A 9 -14.33 36.22 5.57
N PRO A 10 -15.26 36.30 6.55
CA PRO A 10 -15.17 35.53 7.77
C PRO A 10 -15.38 34.03 7.55
N ASP A 11 -16.03 33.64 6.45
CA ASP A 11 -16.31 32.25 6.08
C ASP A 11 -15.10 31.57 5.42
N ALA A 12 -14.18 32.34 4.83
CA ALA A 12 -12.90 31.83 4.33
C ALA A 12 -11.84 31.57 5.43
N LYS A 13 -12.19 31.73 6.71
CA LYS A 13 -11.30 31.31 7.81
C LYS A 13 -10.95 29.83 7.63
N PRO A 14 -9.67 29.44 7.80
CA PRO A 14 -9.27 28.05 7.61
C PRO A 14 -10.10 27.16 8.52
N VAL A 15 -10.98 26.37 7.90
CA VAL A 15 -11.78 25.37 8.59
C VAL A 15 -10.79 24.39 9.20
N LYS A 16 -10.95 24.12 10.50
CA LYS A 16 -10.13 23.15 11.22
C LYS A 16 -10.22 21.84 10.44
N ARG A 17 -9.12 21.40 9.82
CA ARG A 17 -9.09 20.15 9.06
C ARG A 17 -9.67 19.07 9.95
N GLU A 18 -10.81 18.52 9.55
CA GLU A 18 -11.33 17.33 10.19
C GLU A 18 -10.29 16.24 9.96
N THR A 19 -9.62 15.84 11.04
CA THR A 19 -8.89 14.58 11.07
C THR A 19 -9.95 13.50 10.93
N THR A 20 -10.24 13.10 9.70
CA THR A 20 -10.86 11.80 9.46
C THR A 20 -10.00 10.79 10.20
N SER A 21 -10.60 10.11 11.18
CA SER A 21 -9.93 9.05 11.93
C SER A 21 -9.72 7.88 10.97
N PHE A 22 -8.69 7.96 10.14
CA PHE A 22 -8.06 6.77 9.64
C PHE A 22 -7.55 6.03 10.87
N GLU A 23 -8.13 4.87 11.19
CA GLU A 23 -7.49 3.97 12.14
C GLU A 23 -6.07 3.75 11.64
N ARG A 24 -5.10 4.29 12.40
CA ARG A 24 -3.70 4.19 12.04
C ARG A 24 -3.36 2.69 12.02
N PRO A 25 -2.80 2.16 10.92
CA PRO A 25 -2.44 0.76 10.88
C PRO A 25 -1.42 0.48 11.99
N ALA A 26 -1.53 -0.68 12.62
CA ALA A 26 -0.65 -1.10 13.70
C ALA A 26 0.77 -1.42 13.17
N PHE A 27 0.84 -1.87 11.91
CA PHE A 27 2.09 -2.11 11.21
C PHE A 27 1.95 -1.92 9.69
N GLN A 28 3.08 -1.77 9.00
CA GLN A 28 3.12 -1.54 7.56
C GLN A 28 4.15 -2.40 6.83
N PHE A 29 3.70 -3.14 5.81
CA PHE A 29 4.55 -3.95 4.96
C PHE A 29 5.13 -3.13 3.81
N ARG A 30 6.44 -3.30 3.56
CA ARG A 30 7.21 -2.66 2.50
C ARG A 30 8.08 -3.70 1.78
N SER A 31 8.06 -3.68 0.45
CA SER A 31 8.86 -4.55 -0.43
C SER A 31 10.26 -3.98 -0.77
N GLY A 32 10.59 -2.80 -0.24
CA GLY A 32 11.82 -2.10 -0.55
C GLY A 32 12.23 -1.14 0.55
N MET A 33 13.49 -0.71 0.48
CA MET A 33 14.04 0.32 1.37
C MET A 33 15.05 1.19 0.64
N GLN A 34 15.50 2.26 1.28
CA GLN A 34 16.68 2.99 0.84
C GLN A 34 17.90 2.50 1.62
N ARG A 35 18.97 2.12 0.92
CA ARG A 35 20.31 1.93 1.48
C ARG A 35 21.24 2.88 0.74
N ASP A 36 22.02 3.68 1.45
CA ASP A 36 22.95 4.67 0.87
C ASP A 36 22.30 5.60 -0.16
N LYS A 37 21.08 6.08 0.13
CA LYS A 37 20.25 6.92 -0.76
C LYS A 37 19.85 6.25 -2.09
N LYS A 38 20.07 4.95 -2.23
CA LYS A 38 19.64 4.16 -3.39
C LYS A 38 18.46 3.27 -2.99
N PRO A 39 17.40 3.21 -3.82
CA PRO A 39 16.32 2.25 -3.62
C PRO A 39 16.86 0.83 -3.82
N VAL A 40 16.56 -0.05 -2.88
CA VAL A 40 16.90 -1.48 -2.91
C VAL A 40 15.61 -2.28 -2.80
N SER A 41 15.42 -3.20 -3.75
CA SER A 41 14.37 -4.22 -3.68
C SER A 41 14.79 -5.29 -2.69
N LEU A 42 13.90 -5.64 -1.76
CA LEU A 42 14.16 -6.65 -0.74
C LEU A 42 13.65 -8.01 -1.22
N SER A 43 14.33 -9.08 -0.83
CA SER A 43 13.88 -10.46 -1.06
C SER A 43 12.91 -10.96 0.02
N ALA A 44 12.84 -10.26 1.15
CA ALA A 44 11.95 -10.53 2.27
C ALA A 44 11.26 -9.24 2.74
N TRP A 45 10.20 -9.38 3.53
CA TRP A 45 9.40 -8.23 3.94
C TRP A 45 10.14 -7.32 4.93
N ARG A 46 9.99 -6.01 4.73
CA ARG A 46 10.26 -5.03 5.77
C ARG A 46 8.94 -4.61 6.39
N VAL A 47 8.81 -4.79 7.69
CA VAL A 47 7.63 -4.34 8.42
C VAL A 47 7.98 -3.15 9.30
N LEU A 48 7.17 -2.10 9.26
CA LEU A 48 7.32 -0.89 10.08
C LEU A 48 6.24 -0.87 11.17
N THR A 49 6.60 -0.45 12.38
CA THR A 49 5.66 -0.22 13.49
C THR A 49 6.28 0.78 14.48
N ASP A 50 5.46 1.35 15.35
CA ASP A 50 5.87 2.17 16.50
C ASP A 50 5.70 1.44 17.84
N ASP A 51 5.11 0.24 17.82
CA ASP A 51 4.90 -0.59 19.00
C ASP A 51 5.96 -1.70 19.10
N PRO A 52 6.82 -1.68 20.13
CA PRO A 52 7.81 -2.74 20.37
C PRO A 52 7.20 -4.14 20.52
N ALA A 53 5.98 -4.28 21.05
CA ALA A 53 5.32 -5.56 21.20
C ALA A 53 4.92 -6.14 19.84
N ILE A 54 4.43 -5.30 18.93
CA ILE A 54 4.12 -5.70 17.55
C ILE A 54 5.41 -6.08 16.81
N ALA A 55 6.48 -5.30 16.97
CA ALA A 55 7.76 -5.61 16.35
C ALA A 55 8.32 -6.96 16.82
N ALA A 56 8.22 -7.25 18.12
CA ALA A 56 8.61 -8.53 18.69
C ALA A 56 7.75 -9.68 18.15
N GLY A 57 6.42 -9.52 18.09
CA GLY A 57 5.53 -10.55 17.55
C GLY A 57 5.79 -10.85 16.07
N ILE A 58 6.07 -9.82 15.26
CA ILE A 58 6.46 -10.02 13.85
C ILE A 58 7.78 -10.78 13.74
N ALA A 59 8.78 -10.44 14.57
CA ALA A 59 10.06 -11.12 14.58
C ALA A 59 9.94 -12.59 15.03
N GLU A 60 9.06 -12.87 15.98
CA GLU A 60 8.76 -14.25 16.43
C GLU A 60 8.10 -15.07 15.32
N LEU A 61 7.15 -14.49 14.58
CA LEU A 61 6.41 -15.18 13.52
C LEU A 61 7.23 -15.39 12.25
N TYR A 62 8.04 -14.40 11.85
CA TYR A 62 8.65 -14.33 10.52
C TYR A 62 10.17 -14.16 10.51
N GLY A 63 10.81 -14.24 11.69
CA GLY A 63 12.24 -14.04 11.87
C GLY A 63 12.67 -12.57 11.78
N GLY A 64 13.99 -12.37 11.89
CA GLY A 64 14.61 -11.04 11.91
C GLY A 64 14.72 -10.43 13.31
N THR A 65 15.19 -9.18 13.35
CA THR A 65 15.42 -8.44 14.59
C THR A 65 14.74 -7.08 14.52
N PRO A 66 13.98 -6.66 15.54
CA PRO A 66 13.49 -5.29 15.67
C PRO A 66 14.63 -4.30 15.83
N GLU A 67 14.68 -3.30 14.95
CA GLU A 67 15.66 -2.23 14.99
C GLU A 67 14.95 -0.87 14.88
N GLU A 68 15.54 0.17 15.48
CA GLU A 68 15.10 1.54 15.21
C GLU A 68 15.79 2.03 13.92
N TYR A 69 15.01 2.44 12.91
CA TYR A 69 15.57 2.94 11.66
C TYR A 69 15.56 4.48 11.56
N ASP A 70 14.57 5.14 12.18
CA ASP A 70 14.45 6.60 12.16
C ASP A 70 13.59 7.10 13.32
N ALA A 71 14.23 7.55 14.41
CA ALA A 71 13.57 8.06 15.61
C ALA A 71 12.67 9.28 15.38
N THR A 72 12.79 9.96 14.24
CA THR A 72 12.02 11.18 13.93
C THR A 72 10.72 10.90 13.18
N LYS A 73 10.50 9.67 12.74
CA LYS A 73 9.33 9.27 11.97
C LYS A 73 8.34 8.48 12.82
N ASP A 74 7.07 8.63 12.45
CA ASP A 74 6.06 7.65 12.79
C ASP A 74 6.45 6.25 12.30
N MET A 75 6.10 5.21 13.07
CA MET A 75 6.55 3.84 12.86
C MET A 75 8.07 3.75 12.74
N ASN A 76 8.80 4.19 13.78
CA ASN A 76 10.27 4.29 13.81
C ASN A 76 10.99 2.93 13.88
N LEU A 77 10.29 1.87 14.27
CA LEU A 77 10.84 0.52 14.32
C LEU A 77 10.66 -0.16 12.96
N HIS A 78 11.65 -0.95 12.56
CA HIS A 78 11.50 -1.89 11.47
C HIS A 78 11.98 -3.28 11.84
N VAL A 79 11.34 -4.29 11.26
CA VAL A 79 11.80 -5.68 11.26
C VAL A 79 12.06 -6.06 9.80
N LEU A 80 13.29 -6.49 9.51
CA LEU A 80 13.60 -7.16 8.25
C LEU A 80 13.37 -8.65 8.48
N THR A 81 12.24 -9.17 7.98
CA THR A 81 11.87 -10.56 8.17
C THR A 81 12.77 -11.49 7.36
N GLU A 82 12.76 -12.78 7.70
CA GLU A 82 13.33 -13.83 6.86
C GLU A 82 12.30 -14.36 5.85
N ALA A 83 11.02 -14.24 6.18
CA ALA A 83 9.92 -14.65 5.31
C ALA A 83 9.73 -13.71 4.11
N ASN A 84 9.58 -14.31 2.92
CA ASN A 84 9.19 -13.61 1.69
C ASN A 84 7.70 -13.81 1.35
N ALA A 85 7.01 -14.69 2.06
CA ALA A 85 5.58 -14.94 1.95
C ALA A 85 4.96 -14.94 3.34
N VAL A 86 3.77 -14.37 3.47
CA VAL A 86 3.01 -14.34 4.71
C VAL A 86 1.54 -14.63 4.42
N GLU A 87 0.87 -15.34 5.32
CA GLU A 87 -0.58 -15.54 5.26
C GLU A 87 -1.27 -14.33 5.90
N ILE A 88 -2.21 -13.74 5.16
CA ILE A 88 -2.96 -12.56 5.56
C ILE A 88 -4.46 -12.80 5.40
N VAL A 89 -5.25 -12.07 6.17
CA VAL A 89 -6.71 -12.05 6.07
C VAL A 89 -7.13 -10.70 5.51
N ILE A 90 -7.82 -10.72 4.38
CA ILE A 90 -8.38 -9.53 3.74
C ILE A 90 -9.90 -9.59 3.88
N ASP A 91 -10.49 -8.53 4.42
CA ASP A 91 -11.94 -8.44 4.66
C ASP A 91 -12.65 -7.87 3.43
N GLY A 92 -12.79 -8.70 2.40
CA GLY A 92 -13.42 -8.36 1.13
C GLY A 92 -12.63 -7.39 0.24
N SER A 93 -13.15 -7.14 -0.96
CA SER A 93 -12.50 -6.27 -1.96
C SER A 93 -12.38 -4.81 -1.52
N ALA A 94 -13.26 -4.34 -0.62
CA ALA A 94 -13.24 -2.98 -0.07
C ALA A 94 -11.98 -2.68 0.77
N ALA A 95 -11.29 -3.71 1.28
CA ALA A 95 -10.02 -3.54 1.97
C ALA A 95 -8.84 -3.21 1.03
N ILE A 96 -9.06 -3.28 -0.29
CA ILE A 96 -8.12 -2.88 -1.33
C ILE A 96 -8.57 -1.55 -1.94
N GLU A 97 -7.79 -0.49 -1.71
CA GLU A 97 -7.92 0.76 -2.44
C GLU A 97 -6.91 0.78 -3.59
N ASP A 98 -7.39 0.76 -4.82
CA ASP A 98 -6.59 0.84 -6.03
C ASP A 98 -6.93 2.13 -6.81
N LYS A 99 -6.01 3.10 -6.78
CA LYS A 99 -6.16 4.38 -7.48
C LYS A 99 -4.88 4.81 -8.17
N LEU A 100 -5.02 5.74 -9.12
CA LEU A 100 -3.91 6.43 -9.75
C LEU A 100 -3.78 7.83 -9.14
N ILE A 101 -2.61 8.16 -8.60
CA ILE A 101 -2.36 9.46 -7.95
C ILE A 101 -1.15 10.15 -8.56
N LEU A 102 -1.28 11.44 -8.86
CA LEU A 102 -0.16 12.35 -9.06
C LEU A 102 -0.03 13.26 -7.83
N TRP A 103 1.08 13.13 -7.11
CA TRP A 103 1.36 13.95 -5.94
C TRP A 103 2.03 15.27 -6.34
N GLY A 104 1.44 16.38 -5.90
CA GLY A 104 2.07 17.70 -5.90
C GLY A 104 2.69 18.04 -4.54
N PRO A 105 3.18 19.28 -4.37
CA PRO A 105 3.85 19.72 -3.14
C PRO A 105 2.93 19.78 -1.91
N VAL A 106 1.63 20.03 -2.10
CA VAL A 106 0.65 20.27 -1.02
C VAL A 106 -0.34 19.10 -0.86
N GLY A 107 -0.42 18.19 -1.82
CA GLY A 107 -1.39 17.12 -1.85
C GLY A 107 -1.51 16.46 -3.23
N PRO A 108 -2.49 15.57 -3.44
CA PRO A 108 -2.76 15.00 -4.76
C PRO A 108 -3.24 16.12 -5.70
N ILE A 109 -2.60 16.24 -6.86
CA ILE A 109 -3.02 17.13 -7.95
C ILE A 109 -3.83 16.39 -9.01
N HIS A 110 -3.86 15.06 -8.93
CA HIS A 110 -4.69 14.20 -9.75
C HIS A 110 -4.95 12.92 -8.97
N GLU A 111 -6.21 12.52 -8.86
CA GLU A 111 -6.62 11.23 -8.30
C GLU A 111 -7.70 10.65 -9.20
N CYS A 112 -7.53 9.44 -9.71
CA CYS A 112 -8.51 8.81 -10.60
C CYS A 112 -8.51 7.28 -10.48
N ASP A 113 -9.61 6.65 -10.91
CA ASP A 113 -9.71 5.19 -11.11
C ASP A 113 -9.17 4.74 -12.48
N GLY A 114 -8.66 5.70 -13.26
CA GLY A 114 -8.20 5.51 -14.63
C GLY A 114 -9.21 5.95 -15.68
N GLN A 115 -10.47 6.14 -15.34
CA GLN A 115 -11.52 6.66 -16.21
C GLN A 115 -12.07 7.99 -15.70
N TYR A 116 -12.41 8.07 -14.41
CA TYR A 116 -13.03 9.21 -13.76
C TYR A 116 -12.16 9.78 -12.63
N SER A 117 -12.28 11.10 -12.40
CA SER A 117 -11.63 11.74 -11.27
C SER A 117 -12.27 11.30 -9.95
N LEU A 118 -11.42 11.11 -8.95
CA LEU A 118 -11.77 10.81 -7.56
C LEU A 118 -11.49 12.01 -6.64
N LEU A 119 -10.94 13.11 -7.17
CA LEU A 119 -10.75 14.33 -6.38
C LEU A 119 -12.11 14.96 -6.03
N PRO A 120 -12.24 15.63 -4.88
CA PRO A 120 -13.52 16.21 -4.44
C PRO A 120 -14.10 17.26 -5.39
N GLU A 121 -13.24 18.00 -6.10
CA GLU A 121 -13.61 19.15 -6.94
C GLU A 121 -14.22 18.77 -8.29
N ASP A 122 -13.81 17.64 -8.86
CA ASP A 122 -14.23 17.15 -10.18
C ASP A 122 -14.65 15.66 -10.12
N LYS A 123 -15.10 15.19 -8.95
CA LYS A 123 -15.47 13.79 -8.72
C LYS A 123 -16.48 13.28 -9.75
N GLY A 124 -16.11 12.21 -10.46
CA GLY A 124 -16.95 11.58 -11.47
C GLY A 124 -16.81 12.19 -12.88
N GLU A 125 -16.05 13.27 -13.05
CA GLU A 125 -15.72 13.79 -14.38
C GLU A 125 -14.64 12.93 -15.06
N PRO A 126 -14.60 12.85 -16.41
CA PRO A 126 -13.54 12.14 -17.12
C PRO A 126 -12.15 12.67 -16.75
N CYS A 127 -11.26 11.80 -16.27
CA CYS A 127 -9.96 12.22 -15.73
C CYS A 127 -8.96 12.74 -16.78
N GLY A 128 -9.20 12.52 -18.08
CA GLY A 128 -8.28 12.92 -19.14
C GLY A 128 -6.95 12.14 -19.20
N CYS A 129 -6.84 11.03 -18.46
CA CYS A 129 -5.72 10.11 -18.62
C CYS A 129 -5.73 9.45 -20.01
N PRO A 130 -4.57 9.18 -20.63
CA PRO A 130 -4.50 8.47 -21.89
C PRO A 130 -5.18 7.10 -21.84
N GLU A 131 -5.80 6.66 -22.93
CA GLU A 131 -6.40 5.32 -23.00
C GLU A 131 -5.33 4.23 -22.92
N LEU A 132 -4.19 4.43 -23.58
CA LEU A 132 -3.13 3.43 -23.67
C LEU A 132 -2.29 3.34 -22.39
N MET A 133 -2.17 2.11 -21.87
CA MET A 133 -1.36 1.81 -20.68
C MET A 133 0.12 2.20 -20.84
N THR A 134 0.69 2.00 -22.03
CA THR A 134 2.07 2.40 -22.33
C THR A 134 2.28 3.91 -22.15
N GLU A 135 1.32 4.72 -22.61
CA GLU A 135 1.39 6.18 -22.45
C GLU A 135 1.21 6.61 -20.99
N ARG A 136 0.34 5.93 -20.23
CA ARG A 136 0.18 6.16 -18.78
C ARG A 136 1.51 5.94 -18.05
N LYS A 137 2.15 4.80 -18.28
CA LYS A 137 3.47 4.46 -17.72
C LYS A 137 4.53 5.50 -18.08
N GLU A 138 4.56 5.96 -19.33
CA GLU A 138 5.50 6.99 -19.77
C GLU A 138 5.27 8.36 -19.10
N ARG A 139 4.01 8.81 -19.00
CA ARG A 139 3.67 10.07 -18.33
C ARG A 139 4.00 10.02 -16.85
N ALA A 140 3.66 8.92 -16.17
CA ALA A 140 4.00 8.71 -14.77
C ALA A 140 5.52 8.71 -14.54
N LYS A 141 6.29 8.03 -15.40
CA LYS A 141 7.76 8.03 -15.34
C LYS A 141 8.35 9.44 -15.48
N LYS A 142 7.73 10.29 -16.30
CA LYS A 142 8.10 11.70 -16.48
C LYS A 142 7.54 12.63 -15.38
N LYS A 143 6.86 12.08 -14.36
CA LYS A 143 6.14 12.82 -13.31
C LYS A 143 5.11 13.81 -13.86
N ARG A 144 4.49 13.47 -14.99
CA ARG A 144 3.47 14.27 -15.71
C ARG A 144 2.11 13.59 -15.76
N GLY A 145 1.96 12.43 -15.11
CA GLY A 145 0.73 11.69 -15.04
C GLY A 145 0.69 10.89 -13.74
N PRO A 146 -0.50 10.44 -13.33
CA PRO A 146 -0.65 9.72 -12.08
C PRO A 146 -0.01 8.34 -12.15
N ALA A 147 0.46 7.85 -11.01
CA ALA A 147 1.04 6.52 -10.84
C ALA A 147 0.15 5.68 -9.91
N PRO A 148 0.22 4.34 -9.98
CA PRO A 148 -0.52 3.48 -9.07
C PRO A 148 -0.20 3.77 -7.61
N SER A 149 -1.24 3.78 -6.80
CA SER A 149 -1.21 3.84 -5.35
C SER A 149 -2.22 2.81 -4.85
N ILE A 150 -1.72 1.60 -4.59
CA ILE A 150 -2.50 0.46 -4.14
C ILE A 150 -2.26 0.30 -2.64
N ASN A 151 -3.34 0.40 -1.89
CA ASN A 151 -3.36 0.20 -0.45
C ASN A 151 -4.13 -1.08 -0.15
N VAL A 152 -3.48 -2.02 0.52
CA VAL A 152 -4.14 -3.26 0.98
C VAL A 152 -4.14 -3.24 2.49
N THR A 153 -5.33 -3.26 3.08
CA THR A 153 -5.54 -3.36 4.52
C THR A 153 -5.82 -4.81 4.87
N PHE A 154 -5.15 -5.35 5.87
CA PHE A 154 -5.25 -6.78 6.20
C PHE A 154 -4.90 -7.06 7.67
N ARG A 155 -5.18 -8.27 8.13
CA ARG A 155 -4.62 -8.83 9.37
C ARG A 155 -3.68 -9.97 9.04
N LEU A 156 -2.73 -10.28 9.90
CA LEU A 156 -1.95 -11.52 9.75
C LEU A 156 -2.85 -12.71 10.13
N ALA A 157 -2.69 -13.84 9.45
CA ALA A 157 -3.43 -15.05 9.80
C ALA A 157 -2.84 -15.73 11.05
N GLY A 158 -3.62 -16.63 11.67
CA GLY A 158 -3.21 -17.43 12.82
C GLY A 158 -2.82 -16.59 14.03
N LEU A 159 -1.70 -16.92 14.67
CA LEU A 159 -1.19 -16.23 15.88
C LEU A 159 -0.91 -14.74 15.64
N GLY A 160 -0.70 -14.32 14.39
CA GLY A 160 -0.49 -12.91 14.06
C GLY A 160 -1.76 -12.05 14.06
N TYR A 161 -2.95 -12.65 14.15
CA TYR A 161 -4.22 -11.92 14.05
C TYR A 161 -4.40 -10.87 15.14
N GLU A 162 -3.87 -11.15 16.34
CA GLU A 162 -3.93 -10.26 17.50
C GLU A 162 -2.97 -9.05 17.42
N LEU A 163 -2.01 -9.06 16.48
CA LEU A 163 -1.09 -7.94 16.25
C LEU A 163 -1.77 -6.72 15.62
N GLY A 164 -3.05 -6.84 15.26
CA GLY A 164 -3.88 -5.75 14.76
C GLY A 164 -3.93 -5.65 13.24
N VAL A 165 -4.42 -4.51 12.76
CA VAL A 165 -4.61 -4.26 11.33
C VAL A 165 -3.32 -3.70 10.73
N GLY A 166 -2.81 -4.41 9.72
CA GLY A 166 -1.69 -4.02 8.90
C GLY A 166 -2.09 -3.32 7.61
N LYS A 167 -1.12 -2.67 6.99
CA LYS A 167 -1.26 -2.08 5.65
C LYS A 167 -0.08 -2.41 4.76
N MET A 168 -0.31 -2.73 3.50
CA MET A 168 0.70 -2.69 2.45
C MET A 168 0.42 -1.50 1.53
N ILE A 169 1.47 -0.78 1.14
CA ILE A 169 1.39 0.25 0.10
C ILE A 169 2.30 -0.15 -1.04
N ALA A 170 1.70 -0.29 -2.23
CA ALA A 170 2.39 -0.63 -3.45
C ALA A 170 2.13 0.42 -4.54
N THR A 171 3.19 0.81 -5.25
CA THR A 171 3.10 1.71 -6.42
C THR A 171 3.48 1.00 -7.72
N ALA A 172 3.43 -0.33 -7.72
CA ALA A 172 3.90 -1.16 -8.81
C ALA A 172 2.82 -1.31 -9.88
N TRP A 173 3.18 -1.00 -11.13
CA TRP A 173 2.29 -1.20 -12.28
C TRP A 173 1.92 -2.68 -12.49
N THR A 174 2.83 -3.59 -12.18
CA THR A 174 2.58 -5.04 -12.30
C THR A 174 1.47 -5.51 -11.37
N LEU A 175 1.32 -4.89 -10.19
CA LEU A 175 0.20 -5.18 -9.30
C LEU A 175 -1.08 -4.52 -9.80
N ALA A 176 -1.00 -3.27 -10.28
CA ALA A 176 -2.15 -2.56 -10.83
C ALA A 176 -2.81 -3.28 -12.02
N GLU A 177 -2.03 -4.03 -12.80
CA GLU A 177 -2.52 -4.82 -13.94
C GLU A 177 -3.39 -6.00 -13.52
N VAL A 178 -3.13 -6.60 -12.35
CA VAL A 178 -3.80 -7.84 -11.90
C VAL A 178 -4.67 -7.63 -10.66
N ILE A 179 -4.72 -6.42 -10.10
CA ILE A 179 -5.44 -6.17 -8.83
C ILE A 179 -6.95 -6.42 -8.95
N HIS A 180 -7.52 -6.24 -10.14
CA HIS A 180 -8.91 -6.52 -10.42
C HIS A 180 -9.23 -8.02 -10.23
N GLU A 181 -8.35 -8.92 -10.68
CA GLU A 181 -8.50 -10.36 -10.49
C GLU A 181 -8.50 -10.74 -9.00
N VAL A 182 -7.68 -10.05 -8.19
CA VAL A 182 -7.65 -10.24 -6.72
C VAL A 182 -8.98 -9.78 -6.11
N LYS A 183 -9.51 -8.63 -6.53
CA LYS A 183 -10.80 -8.11 -6.02
C LYS A 183 -11.96 -9.03 -6.40
N ASP A 184 -12.01 -9.49 -7.65
CA ASP A 184 -13.02 -10.44 -8.13
C ASP A 184 -12.97 -11.75 -7.33
N ALA A 185 -11.76 -12.25 -7.03
CA ALA A 185 -11.58 -13.43 -6.20
C ALA A 185 -12.01 -13.22 -4.73
N LEU A 186 -11.77 -12.03 -4.17
CA LEU A 186 -12.25 -11.68 -2.82
C LEU A 186 -13.77 -11.58 -2.76
N ASP A 187 -14.40 -10.98 -3.77
CA ASP A 187 -15.85 -10.86 -3.86
C ASP A 187 -16.54 -12.23 -3.99
N ALA A 188 -15.86 -13.23 -4.58
CA ALA A 188 -16.36 -14.59 -4.67
C ALA A 188 -16.35 -15.37 -3.34
N VAL A 189 -15.57 -14.94 -2.34
CA VAL A 189 -15.49 -15.58 -1.01
C VAL A 189 -16.65 -15.17 -0.09
N ASP A 190 -17.25 -13.98 -0.32
CA ASP A 190 -18.35 -13.42 0.48
C ASP A 190 -18.04 -13.35 1.99
N GLY A 191 -16.86 -12.83 2.33
CA GLY A 191 -16.41 -12.66 3.72
C GLY A 191 -14.88 -12.50 3.85
N PRO A 192 -14.34 -12.64 5.07
CA PRO A 192 -12.90 -12.62 5.32
C PRO A 192 -12.21 -13.74 4.54
N ALA A 193 -11.28 -13.37 3.66
CA ALA A 193 -10.56 -14.32 2.81
C ALA A 193 -9.14 -14.53 3.33
N LEU A 194 -8.72 -15.80 3.41
CA LEU A 194 -7.33 -16.16 3.61
C LEU A 194 -6.58 -15.94 2.30
N CYS A 195 -5.51 -15.17 2.35
CA CYS A 195 -4.67 -14.85 1.20
C CYS A 195 -3.19 -15.09 1.52
N GLU A 196 -2.40 -15.45 0.52
CA GLU A 196 -0.94 -15.40 0.59
C GLU A 196 -0.46 -14.06 0.01
N LEU A 197 0.35 -13.32 0.78
CA LEU A 197 1.05 -12.13 0.33
C LEU A 197 2.55 -12.44 0.20
N LYS A 198 3.06 -12.42 -1.03
CA LYS A 198 4.41 -12.88 -1.37
C LYS A 198 5.22 -11.87 -2.18
N LEU A 199 6.53 -11.86 -1.97
CA LEU A 199 7.52 -11.22 -2.83
C LEU A 199 8.02 -12.22 -3.88
N GLU A 200 7.49 -12.10 -5.11
CA GLU A 200 7.91 -12.92 -6.24
C GLU A 200 9.17 -12.31 -6.88
N HIS A 201 10.22 -13.13 -7.02
CA HIS A 201 11.43 -12.75 -7.73
C HIS A 201 11.19 -12.76 -9.24
N VAL A 202 11.52 -11.65 -9.90
CA VAL A 202 11.40 -11.48 -11.35
C VAL A 202 12.76 -11.11 -11.90
N GLU A 203 13.19 -11.87 -12.90
CA GLU A 203 14.45 -11.65 -13.61
C GLU A 203 14.24 -11.72 -15.11
N TYR A 204 14.70 -10.69 -15.83
CA TYR A 204 14.65 -10.66 -17.29
C TYR A 204 15.75 -9.79 -17.89
N ASP A 205 16.12 -10.08 -19.14
CA ASP A 205 17.06 -9.26 -19.90
C ASP A 205 16.32 -8.11 -20.60
N SER A 206 16.74 -6.90 -20.28
CA SER A 206 16.27 -5.67 -20.92
C SER A 206 17.32 -5.14 -21.89
N PRO A 207 16.98 -4.89 -23.17
CA PRO A 207 17.89 -4.24 -24.10
C PRO A 207 18.38 -2.87 -23.61
N LYS A 208 17.62 -2.21 -22.73
CA LYS A 208 17.88 -0.86 -22.21
C LYS A 208 18.61 -0.83 -20.87
N PHE A 209 18.41 -1.86 -20.05
CA PHE A 209 18.87 -1.87 -18.66
C PHE A 209 19.79 -3.07 -18.34
N GLY A 210 20.08 -3.93 -19.32
CA GLY A 210 20.76 -5.20 -19.10
C GLY A 210 19.88 -6.17 -18.31
N ARG A 211 20.52 -7.07 -17.54
CA ARG A 211 19.83 -8.01 -16.66
C ARG A 211 19.16 -7.25 -15.51
N VAL A 212 17.83 -7.25 -15.49
CA VAL A 212 17.00 -6.62 -14.45
C VAL A 212 16.51 -7.71 -13.50
N SER A 213 16.72 -7.50 -12.20
CA SER A 213 16.34 -8.43 -11.14
C SER A 213 15.72 -7.65 -10.00
N TYR A 214 14.48 -7.98 -9.62
CA TYR A 214 13.73 -7.33 -8.55
C TYR A 214 12.64 -8.25 -8.01
N HIS A 215 12.02 -7.85 -6.89
CA HIS A 215 10.88 -8.54 -6.32
C HIS A 215 9.62 -7.69 -6.44
N LYS A 216 8.49 -8.31 -6.80
CA LYS A 216 7.17 -7.68 -6.85
C LYS A 216 6.23 -8.32 -5.81
N PRO A 217 5.34 -7.54 -5.17
CA PRO A 217 4.29 -8.10 -4.34
C PRO A 217 3.24 -8.82 -5.21
N VAL A 218 2.81 -9.99 -4.76
CA VAL A 218 1.74 -10.80 -5.34
C VAL A 218 0.78 -11.21 -4.23
N ILE A 219 -0.52 -11.12 -4.50
CA ILE A 219 -1.58 -11.54 -3.58
C ILE A 219 -2.33 -12.69 -4.24
N THR A 220 -2.42 -13.81 -3.54
CA THR A 220 -3.17 -14.99 -3.99
C THR A 220 -4.29 -15.26 -2.99
N VAL A 221 -5.54 -15.25 -3.44
CA VAL A 221 -6.69 -15.63 -2.59
C VAL A 221 -6.75 -17.15 -2.49
N LEU A 222 -6.67 -17.69 -1.27
CA LEU A 222 -6.66 -19.12 -1.00
C LEU A 222 -8.07 -19.67 -0.72
N GLY A 223 -8.95 -18.84 -0.14
CA GLY A 223 -10.33 -19.20 0.16
C GLY A 223 -10.90 -18.43 1.35
N SER A 224 -11.99 -18.93 1.92
CA SER A 224 -12.61 -18.41 3.14
C SER A 224 -11.70 -18.61 4.35
N TYR A 225 -11.45 -17.54 5.11
CA TYR A 225 -10.72 -17.64 6.37
C TYR A 225 -11.52 -18.40 7.43
N ASN A 226 -12.86 -18.29 7.41
CA ASN A 226 -13.74 -19.00 8.34
C ASN A 226 -13.64 -20.51 8.19
N ASP A 227 -13.46 -20.99 6.95
CA ASP A 227 -13.28 -22.42 6.68
C ASP A 227 -11.89 -22.87 7.17
N ALA A 228 -10.86 -22.05 6.94
CA ALA A 228 -9.49 -22.32 7.34
C ALA A 228 -9.26 -22.36 8.87
N ILE A 229 -10.06 -21.66 9.67
CA ILE A 229 -10.00 -21.75 11.15
C ILE A 229 -10.88 -22.88 11.70
N GLY A 230 -11.89 -23.33 10.94
CA GLY A 230 -12.74 -24.46 11.31
C GLY A 230 -12.08 -25.82 11.07
N GLU A 231 -11.16 -25.88 10.10
CA GLU A 231 -10.23 -26.98 9.90
C GLU A 231 -8.97 -26.76 10.76
N GLU A 232 -8.96 -27.20 12.02
CA GLU A 232 -7.78 -27.16 12.90
C GLU A 232 -6.48 -27.54 12.13
N ARG A 233 -5.57 -26.58 11.94
CA ARG A 233 -4.19 -26.80 11.47
C ARG A 233 -3.22 -26.74 12.62
#